data_AF-A0A285U518-F1
#
_entry.id   AF-A0A285U518-F1
#
_cell.length_a   1.000
_cell.length_b   1.000
_cell.length_c   1.000
_cell.angle_alpha   90.00
_cell.angle_beta   90.00
_cell.angle_gamma   90.00
#
_symmetry.space_group_name_H-M   'P 1'
#
loop_
_entity.id
_entity.type
_entity.pdbx_description
1 polymer ?
#
loop_
_entity_poly.entity_id
_entity_poly.type
_entity_poly.pdbx_seq_one_letter_code
_entity_poly.pdbx_strand_id
1 'polypeptide(L)'
;MTNKLAGTLEYLRWDHPWKVTSAAGDLDLSPPFWEAAQIMQGHPAVLSYTRDSFTLALDESAEHIITMRAVGEGILLTRKDGDFGFQNVLAYAEDAFIRLNGRRIIATIDADRFDIIADPFAPPVPDVNYFGSGNMGRIPDPMPCRPGDGAETCIFLVGGPSGFECAKFSSIARTVLSRKADGTMRAGRIGNCRLNGREGAH
;
A
#
# COMPACT_ATOMS: atom_id res chain seq x y z
N MET A 1 -21.25 11.48 -1.96
CA MET A 1 -20.38 12.53 -2.49
C MET A 1 -19.09 11.83 -2.86
N THR A 2 -18.71 11.82 -4.14
CA THR A 2 -17.52 11.10 -4.59
C THR A 2 -16.28 11.92 -4.36
N ASN A 3 -15.41 11.45 -3.47
CA ASN A 3 -14.15 12.09 -3.18
C ASN A 3 -13.06 11.42 -4.01
N LYS A 4 -12.67 12.08 -5.10
CA LYS A 4 -11.54 11.66 -5.93
C LYS A 4 -10.31 12.49 -5.59
N LEU A 5 -9.25 11.83 -5.15
CA LEU A 5 -8.01 12.45 -4.70
C LEU A 5 -6.84 11.92 -5.53
N ALA A 6 -5.92 12.79 -5.93
CA ALA A 6 -4.74 12.40 -6.69
C ALA A 6 -3.48 13.07 -6.11
N GLY A 7 -2.47 12.27 -5.79
CA GLY A 7 -1.27 12.75 -5.12
C GLY A 7 -0.29 11.64 -4.81
N THR A 8 0.79 11.96 -4.10
CA THR A 8 1.79 10.98 -3.69
C THR A 8 1.41 10.35 -2.36
N LEU A 9 1.36 9.02 -2.30
CA LEU A 9 1.07 8.28 -1.08
C LEU A 9 2.27 8.28 -0.13
N GLU A 10 2.05 8.61 1.13
CA GLU A 10 2.91 8.26 2.26
C GLU A 10 2.10 7.45 3.27
N TYR A 11 2.36 6.15 3.32
CA TYR A 11 1.84 5.24 4.34
C TYR A 11 2.96 4.83 5.28
N LEU A 12 2.74 4.87 6.58
CA LEU A 12 3.73 4.45 7.58
C LEU A 12 3.24 3.24 8.38
N ARG A 13 2.09 3.40 9.04
CA ARG A 13 1.42 2.38 9.86
C ARG A 13 -0.07 2.70 9.95
N TRP A 14 -0.84 1.75 10.47
CA TRP A 14 -2.30 1.90 10.68
C TRP A 14 -2.68 3.02 11.66
N ASP A 15 -1.83 3.31 12.64
CA ASP A 15 -2.02 4.34 13.66
C ASP A 15 -1.49 5.73 13.23
N HIS A 16 -1.08 5.87 11.96
CA HIS A 16 -0.59 7.13 11.38
C HIS A 16 -1.49 7.56 10.22
N PRO A 17 -1.55 8.86 9.90
CA PRO A 17 -2.25 9.35 8.71
C PRO A 17 -1.76 8.66 7.43
N TRP A 18 -2.70 8.26 6.57
CA TRP A 18 -2.40 7.73 5.23
C TRP A 18 -2.38 8.90 4.27
N LYS A 19 -1.25 9.60 4.29
CA LYS A 19 -1.14 10.92 3.69
C LYS A 19 -1.07 10.82 2.17
N VAL A 20 -1.84 11.66 1.49
CA VAL A 20 -1.75 11.91 0.04
C VAL A 20 -1.38 13.37 -0.16
N THR A 21 -0.17 13.61 -0.66
CA THR A 21 0.33 14.95 -0.96
C THR A 21 -0.01 15.34 -2.39
N SER A 22 -0.77 16.41 -2.55
CA SER A 22 -1.22 16.96 -3.84
C SER A 22 -0.85 18.44 -3.99
N ALA A 23 -1.10 19.02 -5.17
CA ALA A 23 -0.94 20.47 -5.37
C ALA A 23 -1.92 21.30 -4.52
N ALA A 24 -3.04 20.71 -4.08
CA ALA A 24 -4.02 21.37 -3.22
C ALA A 24 -3.69 21.23 -1.72
N GLY A 25 -2.67 20.45 -1.37
CA GLY A 25 -2.27 20.17 0.01
C GLY A 25 -2.25 18.68 0.34
N ASP A 26 -2.02 18.41 1.62
CA ASP A 26 -1.96 17.07 2.20
C ASP A 26 -3.33 16.66 2.74
N LEU A 27 -3.72 15.42 2.46
CA LEU A 27 -4.97 14.82 2.95
C LEU A 27 -4.71 13.45 3.57
N ASP A 28 -5.46 13.11 4.61
CA ASP A 28 -5.42 11.79 5.24
C ASP A 28 -6.56 10.91 4.69
N LEU A 29 -6.21 9.78 4.07
CA LEU A 29 -7.20 8.82 3.56
C LEU A 29 -7.81 7.93 4.65
N SER A 30 -7.24 7.90 5.86
CA SER A 30 -7.66 6.96 6.88
C SER A 30 -9.08 7.23 7.40
N PRO A 31 -9.51 8.46 7.73
CA PRO A 31 -10.89 8.69 8.18
C PRO A 31 -11.96 8.32 7.12
N PRO A 32 -11.88 8.79 5.85
CA PRO A 32 -12.91 8.47 4.87
C PRO A 32 -12.92 6.97 4.49
N PHE A 33 -11.79 6.26 4.58
CA PHE A 33 -11.79 4.80 4.45
C PHE A 33 -12.63 4.12 5.53
N TRP A 34 -12.43 4.50 6.80
CA TRP A 34 -13.16 3.91 7.92
C TRP A 34 -14.65 4.26 7.90
N GLU A 35 -15.00 5.49 7.50
CA GLU A 35 -16.39 5.90 7.26
C GLU A 35 -17.06 5.04 6.18
N ALA A 36 -16.39 4.84 5.04
CA ALA A 36 -16.88 3.99 3.98
C ALA A 36 -17.04 2.53 4.45
N ALA A 37 -16.06 2.00 5.19
CA ALA A 37 -16.12 0.64 5.75
C ALA A 37 -17.28 0.45 6.74
N GLN A 38 -17.62 1.47 7.54
CA GLN A 38 -18.80 1.46 8.41
C GLN A 38 -20.09 1.39 7.63
N ILE A 39 -20.21 2.16 6.55
CA ILE A 39 -21.42 2.16 5.69
C ILE A 39 -21.57 0.81 5.00
N MET A 40 -20.46 0.23 4.55
CA MET A 40 -20.45 -1.07 3.86
C MET A 40 -20.66 -2.27 4.80
N GLN A 41 -20.64 -2.08 6.11
CA GLN A 41 -20.77 -3.15 7.11
C GLN A 41 -22.05 -3.97 6.91
N GLY A 42 -21.90 -5.31 6.88
CA GLY A 42 -23.02 -6.23 6.72
C GLY A 42 -23.53 -6.37 5.27
N HIS A 43 -22.96 -5.63 4.32
CA HIS A 43 -23.35 -5.72 2.91
C HIS A 43 -22.44 -6.66 2.11
N PRO A 44 -22.97 -7.32 1.06
CA PRO A 44 -22.20 -8.07 0.09
C PRO A 44 -21.11 -7.21 -0.58
N ALA A 45 -19.89 -7.72 -0.64
CA ALA A 45 -18.75 -6.97 -1.14
C ALA A 45 -17.65 -7.84 -1.76
N VAL A 46 -16.85 -7.20 -2.59
CA VAL A 46 -15.67 -7.78 -3.24
C VAL A 46 -14.41 -7.02 -2.86
N LEU A 47 -13.32 -7.77 -2.75
CA LEU A 47 -11.97 -7.24 -2.66
C LEU A 47 -11.21 -7.63 -3.93
N SER A 48 -10.62 -6.64 -4.58
CA SER A 48 -9.70 -6.82 -5.69
C SER A 48 -8.36 -6.20 -5.34
N TYR A 49 -7.29 -6.94 -5.61
CA TYR A 49 -5.94 -6.53 -5.28
C TYR A 49 -4.98 -6.91 -6.40
N THR A 50 -4.18 -5.95 -6.86
CA THR A 50 -3.13 -6.14 -7.85
C THR A 50 -1.84 -5.46 -7.39
N ARG A 51 -0.78 -5.54 -8.21
CA ARG A 51 0.48 -4.83 -7.92
C ARG A 51 0.34 -3.31 -7.90
N ASP A 52 -0.68 -2.79 -8.57
CA ASP A 52 -0.89 -1.37 -8.82
C ASP A 52 -2.25 -0.87 -8.32
N SER A 53 -3.03 -1.71 -7.64
CA SER A 53 -4.35 -1.33 -7.15
C SER A 53 -4.82 -2.11 -5.94
N PHE A 54 -5.70 -1.49 -5.17
CA PHE A 54 -6.55 -2.13 -4.17
C PHE A 54 -7.94 -1.53 -4.25
N THR A 55 -8.95 -2.39 -4.28
CA THR A 55 -10.35 -2.00 -4.33
C THR A 55 -11.15 -2.83 -3.34
N LEU A 56 -11.95 -2.16 -2.52
CA LEU A 56 -13.04 -2.72 -1.73
C LEU A 56 -14.33 -2.07 -2.20
N ALA A 57 -15.31 -2.85 -2.64
CA ALA A 57 -16.57 -2.30 -3.13
C ALA A 57 -17.75 -3.21 -2.82
N LEU A 58 -18.94 -2.63 -2.66
CA LEU A 58 -20.18 -3.38 -2.58
C LEU A 58 -20.50 -4.04 -3.92
N ASP A 59 -20.98 -5.27 -3.86
CA ASP A 59 -21.45 -6.03 -5.01
C ASP A 59 -22.53 -7.00 -4.52
N GLU A 60 -23.79 -6.76 -4.89
CA GLU A 60 -24.94 -7.56 -4.45
C GLU A 60 -24.81 -9.04 -4.82
N SER A 61 -24.03 -9.36 -5.87
CA SER A 61 -23.78 -10.73 -6.30
C SER A 61 -22.71 -11.45 -5.48
N ALA A 62 -21.96 -10.73 -4.64
CA ALA A 62 -20.85 -11.29 -3.89
C ALA A 62 -21.28 -12.40 -2.92
N GLU A 63 -20.38 -13.36 -2.72
CA GLU A 63 -20.55 -14.44 -1.75
C GLU A 63 -20.12 -14.04 -0.34
N HIS A 64 -19.39 -12.94 -0.21
CA HIS A 64 -18.85 -12.46 1.06
C HIS A 64 -19.50 -11.15 1.48
N ILE A 65 -19.64 -10.95 2.79
CA ILE A 65 -20.10 -9.71 3.41
C ILE A 65 -18.97 -9.05 4.20
N ILE A 66 -19.02 -7.72 4.32
CA ILE A 66 -18.08 -6.99 5.17
C ILE A 66 -18.45 -7.18 6.64
N THR A 67 -17.46 -7.58 7.42
CA THR A 67 -17.54 -7.71 8.88
C THR A 67 -16.42 -6.91 9.54
N MET A 68 -16.80 -5.95 10.37
CA MET A 68 -15.94 -5.10 11.19
C MET A 68 -16.47 -5.09 12.62
N ARG A 69 -15.56 -5.15 13.60
CA ARG A 69 -15.93 -5.03 15.04
C ARG A 69 -15.99 -3.58 15.47
N ALA A 70 -14.91 -2.86 15.23
CA ALA A 70 -14.78 -1.43 15.45
C ALA A 70 -13.73 -0.85 14.51
N VAL A 71 -13.69 0.48 14.40
CA VAL A 71 -12.62 1.20 13.71
C VAL A 71 -11.27 0.81 14.32
N GLY A 72 -10.32 0.42 13.47
CA GLY A 72 -9.00 -0.03 13.89
C GLY A 72 -8.89 -1.49 14.37
N GLU A 73 -10.00 -2.22 14.51
CA GLU A 73 -9.99 -3.61 15.02
C GLU A 73 -9.96 -4.71 13.92
N GLY A 74 -9.93 -4.31 12.65
CA GLY A 74 -9.91 -5.24 11.51
C GLY A 74 -11.19 -5.22 10.69
N ILE A 75 -11.04 -5.42 9.38
CA ILE A 75 -12.14 -5.62 8.43
C ILE A 75 -11.93 -6.99 7.78
N LEU A 76 -12.96 -7.82 7.81
CA LEU A 76 -12.99 -9.14 7.17
C LEU A 76 -14.07 -9.17 6.10
N LEU A 77 -13.81 -9.86 5.00
CA LEU A 77 -14.86 -10.39 4.14
C LEU A 77 -15.14 -11.82 4.59
N THR A 78 -16.34 -12.10 5.09
CA THR A 78 -16.76 -13.43 5.58
C THR A 78 -17.85 -13.99 4.68
N ARG A 79 -17.94 -15.31 4.51
CA ARG A 79 -18.97 -15.90 3.66
C ARG A 79 -20.38 -15.64 4.22
N LYS A 80 -21.31 -15.28 3.35
CA LYS A 80 -22.71 -14.96 3.72
C LYS A 80 -23.53 -16.16 4.19
N ASP A 81 -23.15 -17.36 3.75
CA ASP A 81 -23.81 -18.63 4.06
C ASP A 81 -23.39 -19.21 5.42
N GLY A 82 -22.41 -18.59 6.10
CA GLY A 82 -21.87 -19.07 7.36
C GLY A 82 -20.80 -20.16 7.21
N ASP A 83 -20.43 -20.53 5.99
CA ASP A 83 -19.34 -21.48 5.75
C ASP A 83 -17.99 -20.90 6.16
N PHE A 84 -17.03 -21.79 6.43
CA PHE A 84 -15.67 -21.40 6.75
C PHE A 84 -14.99 -20.73 5.54
N GLY A 85 -14.58 -19.47 5.73
CA GLY A 85 -13.80 -18.72 4.75
C GLY A 85 -13.82 -17.23 5.07
N PHE A 86 -12.65 -16.60 5.07
CA PHE A 86 -12.56 -15.16 5.21
C PHE A 86 -11.36 -14.56 4.46
N GLN A 87 -11.46 -13.28 4.12
CA GLN A 87 -10.35 -12.48 3.62
C GLN A 87 -10.06 -11.33 4.57
N ASN A 88 -8.80 -11.14 4.94
CA ASN A 88 -8.39 -10.02 5.80
C ASN A 88 -8.16 -8.77 4.93
N VAL A 89 -9.17 -7.90 4.86
CA VAL A 89 -9.17 -6.69 4.02
C VAL A 89 -7.99 -5.78 4.36
N LEU A 90 -7.71 -5.57 5.65
CA LEU A 90 -6.61 -4.70 6.07
C LEU A 90 -5.25 -5.28 5.68
N ALA A 91 -5.05 -6.60 5.74
CA ALA A 91 -3.78 -7.19 5.33
C ALA A 91 -3.48 -6.92 3.83
N TYR A 92 -4.49 -7.02 2.97
CA TYR A 92 -4.35 -6.70 1.55
C TYR A 92 -4.19 -5.20 1.29
N ALA A 93 -4.93 -4.36 2.02
CA ALA A 93 -4.80 -2.90 1.95
C ALA A 93 -3.39 -2.46 2.38
N GLU A 94 -2.83 -3.02 3.45
CA GLU A 94 -1.47 -2.72 3.90
C GLU A 94 -0.43 -3.07 2.84
N ASP A 95 -0.53 -4.27 2.25
CA ASP A 95 0.41 -4.68 1.20
C ASP A 95 0.32 -3.76 -0.02
N ALA A 96 -0.91 -3.37 -0.41
CA ALA A 96 -1.13 -2.39 -1.47
C ALA A 96 -0.53 -1.02 -1.13
N PHE A 97 -0.76 -0.50 0.08
CA PHE A 97 -0.22 0.78 0.53
C PHE A 97 1.31 0.76 0.57
N ILE A 98 1.93 -0.32 1.04
CA ILE A 98 3.39 -0.49 1.02
C ILE A 98 3.92 -0.47 -0.42
N ARG A 99 3.27 -1.15 -1.35
CA ARG A 99 3.67 -1.20 -2.77
C ARG A 99 3.50 0.14 -3.46
N LEU A 100 2.39 0.81 -3.23
CA LEU A 100 2.05 2.11 -3.77
C LEU A 100 2.78 3.26 -3.07
N ASN A 101 3.42 3.01 -1.92
CA ASN A 101 4.06 4.04 -1.12
C ASN A 101 5.12 4.83 -1.93
N GLY A 102 5.13 6.14 -1.80
CA GLY A 102 5.98 7.05 -2.58
C GLY A 102 5.57 7.20 -4.05
N ARG A 103 4.57 6.46 -4.55
CA ARG A 103 4.04 6.63 -5.91
C ARG A 103 2.92 7.65 -5.91
N ARG A 104 2.70 8.23 -7.09
CA ARG A 104 1.47 8.98 -7.36
C ARG A 104 0.32 8.00 -7.55
N ILE A 105 -0.76 8.21 -6.81
CA ILE A 105 -1.97 7.39 -6.80
C ILE A 105 -3.19 8.25 -7.11
N ILE A 106 -4.26 7.56 -7.50
CA ILE A 106 -5.62 8.09 -7.52
C ILE A 106 -6.42 7.28 -6.50
N ALA A 107 -6.96 7.95 -5.49
CA ALA A 107 -7.88 7.39 -4.52
C ALA A 107 -9.30 7.84 -4.86
N THR A 108 -10.24 6.90 -4.89
CA THR A 108 -11.67 7.16 -5.06
C THR A 108 -12.39 6.60 -3.86
N ILE A 109 -13.11 7.47 -3.14
CA ILE A 109 -13.83 7.10 -1.92
C ILE A 109 -15.29 7.54 -2.07
N ASP A 110 -16.17 6.55 -1.99
CA ASP A 110 -17.62 6.63 -2.06
C ASP A 110 -18.23 5.84 -0.89
N ALA A 111 -19.55 5.94 -0.73
CA ALA A 111 -20.27 5.20 0.31
C ALA A 111 -20.22 3.67 0.10
N ASP A 112 -20.06 3.23 -1.13
CA ASP A 112 -20.08 1.83 -1.57
C ASP A 112 -18.72 1.34 -2.10
N ARG A 113 -17.68 2.18 -2.09
CA ARG A 113 -16.39 1.87 -2.69
C ARG A 113 -15.24 2.63 -2.07
N PHE A 114 -14.15 1.91 -1.84
CA PHE A 114 -12.82 2.46 -1.64
C PHE A 114 -11.87 1.88 -2.68
N ASP A 115 -11.21 2.75 -3.44
CA ASP A 115 -10.25 2.36 -4.46
C ASP A 115 -8.98 3.20 -4.35
N ILE A 116 -7.83 2.54 -4.46
CA ILE A 116 -6.54 3.18 -4.61
C ILE A 116 -5.81 2.52 -5.77
N ILE A 117 -5.46 3.31 -6.78
CA ILE A 117 -4.74 2.85 -7.96
C ILE A 117 -3.50 3.70 -8.19
N ALA A 118 -2.44 3.12 -8.74
CA ALA A 118 -1.35 3.91 -9.29
C ALA A 118 -1.88 4.81 -10.41
N ASP A 119 -1.48 6.09 -10.41
CA ASP A 119 -1.91 7.04 -11.44
C ASP A 119 -1.31 6.64 -12.79
N PRO A 120 -2.13 6.25 -13.80
CA PRO A 120 -1.63 5.78 -15.09
C PRO A 120 -0.97 6.90 -15.91
N PHE A 121 -1.19 8.16 -15.55
CA PHE A 121 -0.59 9.33 -16.20
C PHE A 121 0.64 9.85 -15.47
N ALA A 122 1.04 9.22 -14.35
CA ALA A 122 2.26 9.60 -13.65
C ALA A 122 3.52 9.29 -14.48
N PRO A 123 4.63 10.03 -14.24
CA PRO A 123 5.90 9.70 -14.83
C PRO A 123 6.32 8.25 -14.53
N PRO A 124 7.05 7.58 -15.45
CA PRO A 124 7.59 6.26 -15.20
C PRO A 124 8.42 6.22 -13.92
N VAL A 125 8.31 5.11 -13.18
CA VAL A 125 9.04 4.89 -11.94
C VAL A 125 10.03 3.73 -12.11
N PRO A 126 11.13 3.69 -11.32
CA PRO A 126 12.09 2.60 -11.41
C PRO A 126 11.46 1.23 -11.13
N ASP A 127 11.86 0.24 -11.92
CA ASP A 127 11.47 -1.16 -11.75
C ASP A 127 12.40 -1.89 -10.80
N VAL A 128 11.81 -2.68 -9.90
CA VAL A 128 12.52 -3.59 -9.00
C VAL A 128 12.00 -5.00 -9.23
N ASN A 129 12.91 -5.97 -9.30
CA ASN A 129 12.60 -7.38 -9.39
C ASN A 129 13.03 -8.09 -8.12
N TYR A 130 12.24 -9.05 -7.65
CA TYR A 130 12.71 -10.00 -6.64
C TYR A 130 13.89 -10.81 -7.16
N PHE A 131 14.87 -11.01 -6.30
CA PHE A 131 16.11 -11.72 -6.62
C PHE A 131 16.34 -12.92 -5.70
N GLY A 132 16.94 -13.97 -6.26
CA GLY A 132 17.24 -15.22 -5.56
C GLY A 132 15.98 -15.92 -5.02
N SER A 133 16.11 -16.70 -3.95
CA SER A 133 14.98 -17.35 -3.27
C SER A 133 14.20 -16.39 -2.35
N GLY A 134 14.69 -15.18 -2.14
CA GLY A 134 14.11 -14.20 -1.22
C GLY A 134 13.00 -13.33 -1.82
N ASN A 135 12.52 -12.41 -0.98
CA ASN A 135 11.60 -11.32 -1.35
C ASN A 135 12.31 -9.95 -1.30
N MET A 136 13.64 -9.94 -1.33
CA MET A 136 14.43 -8.72 -1.49
C MET A 136 14.49 -8.34 -2.96
N GLY A 137 14.39 -7.06 -3.24
CA GLY A 137 14.54 -6.53 -4.59
C GLY A 137 16.00 -6.29 -4.93
N ARG A 138 16.44 -6.66 -6.13
CA ARG A 138 17.76 -6.26 -6.63
C ARG A 138 17.73 -4.79 -7.05
N ILE A 139 18.80 -4.06 -6.73
CA ILE A 139 19.00 -2.67 -7.17
C ILE A 139 20.24 -2.64 -8.07
N PRO A 140 20.08 -2.74 -9.41
CA PRO A 140 21.22 -2.73 -10.34
C PRO A 140 21.99 -1.41 -10.30
N ASP A 141 21.26 -0.30 -10.20
CA ASP A 141 21.80 1.04 -9.98
C ASP A 141 21.21 1.61 -8.69
N PRO A 142 22.01 1.81 -7.63
CA PRO A 142 21.54 2.36 -6.37
C PRO A 142 21.39 3.88 -6.39
N MET A 143 21.84 4.61 -7.42
CA MET A 143 21.78 6.07 -7.46
C MET A 143 20.36 6.65 -7.29
N PRO A 144 19.28 6.07 -7.87
CA PRO A 144 17.91 6.51 -7.59
C PRO A 144 17.50 6.35 -6.12
N CYS A 145 18.20 5.53 -5.34
CA CYS A 145 18.02 5.37 -3.90
C CYS A 145 18.80 6.40 -3.07
N ARG A 146 19.68 7.21 -3.69
CA ARG A 146 20.51 8.26 -3.05
C ARG A 146 21.31 7.76 -1.84
N PRO A 147 22.15 6.71 -1.99
CA PRO A 147 22.93 6.14 -0.89
C PRO A 147 23.84 7.19 -0.25
N GLY A 148 23.70 7.41 1.06
CA GLY A 148 24.60 8.29 1.83
C GLY A 148 24.15 9.75 1.93
N ASP A 149 23.07 10.14 1.25
CA ASP A 149 22.59 11.53 1.18
C ASP A 149 21.67 11.91 2.36
N GLY A 150 21.86 11.30 3.53
CA GLY A 150 21.07 11.59 4.73
C GLY A 150 19.56 11.40 4.50
N ALA A 151 18.77 12.45 4.72
CA ALA A 151 17.31 12.42 4.60
C ALA A 151 16.84 12.05 3.18
N GLU A 152 17.64 12.31 2.15
CA GLU A 152 17.32 11.98 0.76
C GLU A 152 17.51 10.49 0.43
N THR A 153 18.22 9.76 1.29
CA THR A 153 18.41 8.31 1.17
C THR A 153 17.05 7.60 1.27
N CYS A 154 16.79 6.64 0.37
CA CYS A 154 15.61 5.80 0.43
C CYS A 154 15.65 4.93 1.69
N ILE A 155 14.59 4.95 2.49
CA ILE A 155 14.50 4.15 3.73
C ILE A 155 14.57 2.64 3.49
N PHE A 156 14.19 2.18 2.29
CA PHE A 156 14.18 0.76 1.93
C PHE A 156 15.49 0.27 1.32
N LEU A 157 16.49 1.15 1.20
CA LEU A 157 17.83 0.77 0.75
C LEU A 157 18.55 0.04 1.90
N VAL A 158 18.96 -1.20 1.66
CA VAL A 158 19.73 -1.98 2.62
C VAL A 158 20.99 -2.55 1.97
N GLY A 159 22.02 -2.81 2.77
CA GLY A 159 23.18 -3.60 2.35
C GLY A 159 22.92 -5.09 2.57
N GLY A 160 23.17 -5.89 1.55
CA GLY A 160 23.04 -7.34 1.56
C GLY A 160 24.26 -8.05 0.93
N PRO A 161 24.25 -9.39 0.87
CA PRO A 161 25.38 -10.18 0.37
C PRO A 161 25.77 -9.85 -1.07
N SER A 162 24.83 -9.34 -1.88
CA SER A 162 25.03 -9.01 -3.29
C SER A 162 25.23 -7.50 -3.54
N GLY A 163 25.46 -6.70 -2.48
CA GLY A 163 25.54 -5.25 -2.55
C GLY A 163 24.26 -4.57 -2.04
N PHE A 164 23.78 -3.54 -2.74
CA PHE A 164 22.56 -2.83 -2.34
C PHE A 164 21.29 -3.58 -2.78
N GLU A 165 20.32 -3.67 -1.86
CA GLU A 165 19.05 -4.37 -2.05
C GLU A 165 17.88 -3.49 -1.59
N CYS A 166 16.67 -3.81 -2.08
CA CYS A 166 15.43 -3.11 -1.79
C CYS A 166 14.54 -3.93 -0.85
N ALA A 167 14.28 -3.41 0.34
CA ALA A 167 13.39 -4.03 1.32
C ALA A 167 11.90 -3.69 1.14
N LYS A 168 11.53 -2.80 0.22
CA LYS A 168 10.16 -2.26 0.08
C LYS A 168 9.09 -3.34 -0.13
N PHE A 169 9.42 -4.38 -0.89
CA PHE A 169 8.48 -5.43 -1.29
C PHE A 169 8.66 -6.72 -0.48
N SER A 170 9.45 -6.67 0.60
CA SER A 170 9.73 -7.81 1.48
C SER A 170 8.92 -7.71 2.77
N SER A 171 8.92 -8.79 3.56
CA SER A 171 8.27 -8.80 4.89
C SER A 171 8.87 -7.78 5.87
N ILE A 172 10.08 -7.28 5.60
CA ILE A 172 10.80 -6.32 6.45
C ILE A 172 10.27 -4.89 6.23
N ALA A 173 9.53 -4.63 5.15
CA ALA A 173 9.03 -3.29 4.81
C ALA A 173 8.25 -2.63 5.96
N ARG A 174 7.39 -3.39 6.63
CA ARG A 174 6.64 -2.93 7.82
C ARG A 174 7.57 -2.41 8.92
N THR A 175 8.62 -3.16 9.23
CA THR A 175 9.60 -2.76 10.26
C THR A 175 10.33 -1.48 9.87
N VAL A 176 10.69 -1.31 8.59
CA VAL A 176 11.33 -0.08 8.09
C VAL A 176 10.38 1.12 8.22
N LEU A 177 9.12 0.95 7.83
CA LEU A 177 8.12 2.01 7.93
C LEU A 177 7.84 2.40 9.39
N SER A 178 7.72 1.43 10.30
CA SER A 178 7.62 1.69 11.74
C SER A 178 8.80 2.53 12.24
N ARG A 179 10.02 2.16 11.86
CA ARG A 179 11.23 2.90 12.28
C ARG A 179 11.25 4.33 11.73
N LYS A 180 10.77 4.56 10.50
CA LYS A 180 10.58 5.90 9.94
C LYS A 180 9.52 6.69 10.72
N ALA A 181 8.40 6.06 11.05
CA ALA A 181 7.34 6.68 11.86
C ALA A 181 7.86 7.11 13.23
N ASP A 182 8.66 6.26 13.87
CA ASP A 182 9.26 6.50 15.19
C ASP A 182 10.44 7.50 15.14
N GLY A 183 10.83 8.00 13.96
CA GLY A 183 11.95 8.93 13.81
C GLY A 183 13.33 8.32 14.10
N THR A 184 13.45 6.99 14.08
CA THR A 184 14.68 6.26 14.45
C THR A 184 15.65 6.03 13.27
N MET A 185 15.38 6.68 12.14
CA MET A 185 16.16 6.56 10.90
C MET A 185 16.70 7.91 10.46
N ARG A 186 17.95 7.92 9.96
CA ARG A 186 18.54 9.10 9.29
C ARG A 186 18.06 9.24 7.85
N ALA A 187 17.79 8.11 7.18
CA ALA A 187 17.14 8.08 5.88
C ALA A 187 15.70 8.55 6.01
N GLY A 188 15.23 9.37 5.08
CA GLY A 188 13.93 10.03 5.16
C GLY A 188 13.02 9.77 3.96
N ARG A 189 13.56 9.45 2.79
CA ARG A 189 12.76 9.36 1.56
C ARG A 189 12.13 7.98 1.39
N ILE A 190 10.86 7.95 0.95
CA ILE A 190 10.21 6.72 0.48
C ILE A 190 10.37 6.65 -1.04
N GLY A 191 10.93 5.55 -1.55
CA GLY A 191 11.12 5.34 -2.98
C GLY A 191 9.81 5.09 -3.72
N ASN A 192 9.64 5.73 -4.89
CA ASN A 192 8.48 5.59 -5.77
C ASN A 192 8.53 4.37 -6.70
N CYS A 193 9.48 3.45 -6.51
CA CYS A 193 9.66 2.30 -7.38
C CYS A 193 8.45 1.34 -7.38
N ARG A 194 8.33 0.54 -8.45
CA ARG A 194 7.32 -0.51 -8.61
C ARG A 194 7.97 -1.90 -8.69
N LEU A 195 7.22 -2.93 -8.29
CA LEU A 195 7.66 -4.32 -8.41
C LEU A 195 7.23 -4.87 -9.77
N ASN A 196 8.21 -5.22 -10.61
CA ASN A 196 7.96 -5.78 -11.94
C ASN A 196 7.79 -7.31 -11.92
N GLY A 197 8.29 -8.01 -10.89
CA GLY A 197 8.07 -9.43 -10.73
C GLY A 197 9.26 -10.13 -10.09
N ARG A 198 9.43 -11.42 -10.41
CA ARG A 198 10.58 -12.23 -10.03
C ARG A 198 11.52 -12.34 -11.22
N GLU A 199 12.82 -12.15 -11.00
CA GLU A 199 13.82 -12.32 -12.04
C GLU A 199 13.75 -13.75 -12.62
N GLY A 200 13.69 -13.86 -13.95
CA GLY A 200 13.60 -15.15 -14.65
C GLY A 200 12.21 -15.80 -14.74
N ALA A 201 11.16 -15.16 -14.19
CA ALA A 201 9.78 -15.58 -14.43
C ALA A 201 9.25 -14.87 -15.68
N HIS A 202 9.15 -15.62 -16.80
CA HIS A 202 8.46 -15.21 -18.03
C HIS A 202 7.05 -15.78 -18.03
#